data_AF-A0A1X2I876-F1
#
_entry.id   AF-A0A1X2I876-F1
#
_cell.length_a   1.000
_cell.length_b   1.000
_cell.length_c   1.000
_cell.angle_alpha   90.00
_cell.angle_beta   90.00
_cell.angle_gamma   90.00
#
_symmetry.space_group_name_H-M   'P 1'
#
loop_
_entity.id
_entity.type
_entity.pdbx_description
1 polymer ?
#
loop_
_entity_poly.entity_id
_entity_poly.type
_entity_poly.pdbx_seq_one_letter_code
_entity_poly.pdbx_strand_id
1 'polypeptide(L)'
;LWKTFWSIRTSPASRNVWYRLLHRKWPTSSLLHSFLPNLAPTPFCSFCPTTHADLFHMAIACPSILEIWESIWEYHFIYTPFTTNGLWLALSCLRFPSHPPYNTSPHQWIPVLSTTLLHIWRAHWAHHFDAVPIRPSII
;
A
#
# COMPACT_ATOMS: atom_id res chain seq x y z
N LEU A 1 12.17 -1.73 -14.84
CA LEU A 1 11.66 -1.81 -13.46
C LEU A 1 12.77 -1.74 -12.41
N TRP A 2 13.66 -2.74 -12.31
CA TRP A 2 14.64 -2.80 -11.21
C TRP A 2 15.64 -1.64 -11.14
N LYS A 3 16.23 -1.25 -12.28
CA LYS A 3 17.12 -0.06 -12.31
C LYS A 3 16.43 1.19 -11.76
N THR A 4 15.18 1.41 -12.18
CA THR A 4 14.32 2.48 -11.67
C THR A 4 14.07 2.33 -10.17
N PHE A 5 13.63 1.16 -9.72
CA PHE A 5 13.36 0.88 -8.30
C PHE A 5 14.57 1.14 -7.40
N TRP A 6 15.78 0.73 -7.80
CA TRP A 6 16.98 0.92 -6.99
C TRP A 6 17.47 2.38 -7.00
N SER A 7 17.15 3.15 -8.03
CA SER A 7 17.45 4.59 -8.10
C SER A 7 16.54 5.46 -7.21
N ILE A 8 15.40 4.92 -6.78
CA ILE A 8 14.44 5.60 -5.91
C ILE A 8 15.06 5.87 -4.53
N ARG A 9 15.10 7.14 -4.11
CA ARG A 9 15.50 7.51 -2.74
C ARG A 9 14.32 7.33 -1.79
N THR A 10 14.38 6.29 -0.96
CA THR A 10 13.41 5.99 0.10
C THR A 10 14.12 5.41 1.31
N SER A 11 13.45 5.42 2.46
CA SER A 11 13.98 4.74 3.66
C SER A 11 14.18 3.25 3.40
N PRO A 12 15.15 2.58 4.06
CA PRO A 12 15.31 1.13 3.94
C PRO A 12 14.05 0.33 4.28
N ALA A 13 13.27 0.79 5.27
CA ALA A 13 12.02 0.17 5.68
C ALA A 13 10.94 0.26 4.57
N SER A 14 10.71 1.46 4.03
CA SER A 14 9.77 1.68 2.93
C SER A 14 10.17 0.89 1.69
N ARG A 15 11.49 0.86 1.38
CA ARG A 15 12.01 0.07 0.28
C ARG A 15 11.78 -1.42 0.46
N ASN A 16 11.96 -1.96 1.68
CA ASN A 16 11.73 -3.38 1.94
C ASN A 16 10.25 -3.77 1.71
N VAL A 17 9.32 -2.97 2.22
CA VAL A 17 7.88 -3.19 2.02
C VAL A 17 7.52 -3.11 0.54
N TRP A 18 7.97 -2.07 -0.17
CA TRP A 18 7.68 -1.91 -1.60
C TRP A 18 8.32 -3.02 -2.44
N TYR A 19 9.55 -3.44 -2.10
CA TYR A 19 10.21 -4.57 -2.75
C TYR A 19 9.38 -5.86 -2.60
N ARG A 20 8.87 -6.15 -1.40
CA ARG A 20 7.99 -7.30 -1.16
C ARG A 20 6.69 -7.22 -1.98
N LEU A 21 6.10 -6.03 -2.11
CA LEU A 21 4.95 -5.80 -3.01
C LEU A 21 5.30 -6.20 -4.45
N LEU A 22 6.39 -5.64 -5.00
CA LEU A 22 6.82 -5.89 -6.38
C LEU A 22 7.09 -7.38 -6.65
N HIS A 23 7.63 -8.10 -5.66
CA HIS A 23 7.88 -9.54 -5.74
C HIS A 23 6.66 -10.41 -5.42
N ARG A 24 5.50 -9.84 -5.07
CA ARG A 24 4.33 -10.57 -4.55
C ARG A 24 4.67 -11.45 -3.34
N LYS A 25 5.61 -10.98 -2.53
CA LYS A 25 6.05 -11.59 -1.26
C LYS A 25 5.63 -10.73 -0.07
N TRP A 26 4.65 -9.86 -0.26
CA TRP A 26 4.00 -9.19 0.85
C TRP A 26 3.29 -10.27 1.67
N PRO A 27 3.54 -10.37 2.98
CA PRO A 27 2.78 -11.29 3.81
C PRO A 27 1.33 -10.79 3.82
N THR A 28 0.43 -11.54 3.20
CA THR A 28 -1.00 -11.23 3.24
C THR A 28 -1.66 -12.09 4.30
N SER A 29 -2.83 -11.72 4.83
CA SER A 29 -3.52 -12.60 5.79
C SER A 29 -3.88 -13.95 5.15
N SER A 30 -4.22 -13.95 3.85
CA SER A 30 -4.41 -15.18 3.08
C SER A 30 -3.16 -16.06 3.00
N LEU A 31 -1.98 -15.47 2.79
CA LEU A 31 -0.70 -16.19 2.76
C LEU A 31 -0.32 -16.66 4.17
N LEU A 32 -0.56 -15.86 5.19
CA LEU A 32 -0.26 -16.21 6.57
C LEU A 32 -1.17 -17.36 7.04
N HIS A 33 -2.45 -17.33 6.68
CA HIS A 33 -3.40 -18.41 6.98
C HIS A 33 -2.97 -19.73 6.34
N SER A 34 -2.47 -19.71 5.10
CA SER A 34 -2.04 -20.93 4.41
C SER A 34 -0.76 -21.54 4.96
N PHE A 35 0.20 -20.72 5.44
CA PHE A 35 1.45 -21.21 6.01
C PHE A 35 1.42 -21.44 7.52
N LEU A 36 0.65 -20.62 8.26
CA LEU A 36 0.63 -20.57 9.73
C LEU A 36 -0.82 -20.37 10.23
N PRO A 37 -1.72 -21.35 10.02
CA PRO A 37 -3.15 -21.21 10.35
C PRO A 37 -3.41 -20.95 11.84
N ASN A 38 -2.50 -21.40 12.72
CA ASN A 38 -2.61 -21.13 14.17
C ASN A 38 -2.40 -19.65 14.52
N LEU A 39 -1.62 -18.91 13.72
CA LEU A 39 -1.33 -17.48 13.92
C LEU A 39 -2.23 -16.56 13.11
N ALA A 40 -2.82 -17.07 12.03
CA ALA A 40 -3.84 -16.39 11.24
C ALA A 40 -5.02 -17.36 11.05
N PRO A 41 -5.99 -17.38 11.98
CA PRO A 41 -7.12 -18.31 11.92
C PRO A 41 -8.01 -18.13 10.69
N THR A 42 -7.97 -16.95 10.06
CA THR A 42 -8.78 -16.63 8.89
C THR A 42 -7.92 -16.01 7.77
N PRO A 43 -8.28 -16.23 6.50
CA PRO A 43 -7.63 -15.57 5.37
C PRO A 43 -8.23 -14.19 5.03
N PHE A 44 -9.17 -13.71 5.85
CA PHE A 44 -9.92 -12.49 5.60
C PHE A 44 -9.19 -11.26 6.10
N CYS A 45 -9.57 -10.11 5.54
CA CYS A 45 -9.07 -8.83 6.00
C CYS A 45 -9.57 -8.54 7.41
N SER A 46 -8.68 -8.08 8.28
CA SER A 46 -9.04 -7.62 9.62
C SER A 46 -9.70 -6.24 9.60
N PHE A 47 -9.61 -5.52 8.48
CA PHE A 47 -10.08 -4.13 8.34
C PHE A 47 -11.45 -4.01 7.69
N CYS A 48 -11.93 -5.06 7.02
CA CYS A 48 -13.25 -5.05 6.42
C CYS A 48 -13.92 -6.42 6.57
N PRO A 49 -15.26 -6.47 6.66
CA PRO A 49 -15.94 -7.63 7.20
C PRO A 49 -15.98 -8.88 6.30
N THR A 50 -15.53 -8.83 5.04
CA THR A 50 -15.89 -9.91 4.09
C THR A 50 -14.91 -10.19 2.95
N THR A 51 -13.80 -9.47 2.83
CA THR A 51 -12.91 -9.66 1.66
C THR A 51 -11.70 -10.50 2.02
N HIS A 52 -11.39 -11.46 1.14
CA HIS A 52 -10.14 -12.21 1.22
C HIS A 52 -8.96 -11.24 1.13
N ALA A 53 -8.07 -11.28 2.09
CA ALA A 53 -6.94 -10.35 2.16
C ALA A 53 -5.84 -10.82 1.21
N ASP A 54 -5.99 -10.53 -0.07
CA ASP A 54 -4.93 -10.66 -1.06
C ASP A 54 -4.05 -9.40 -1.11
N LEU A 55 -3.03 -9.45 -1.97
CA LEU A 55 -2.05 -8.37 -2.10
C LEU A 55 -2.70 -7.03 -2.50
N PHE A 56 -3.64 -7.06 -3.45
CA PHE A 56 -4.28 -5.87 -3.96
C PHE A 56 -5.25 -5.28 -2.92
N HIS A 57 -6.00 -6.14 -2.24
CA HIS A 57 -6.90 -5.76 -1.19
C HIS A 57 -6.17 -5.09 -0.02
N MET A 58 -5.12 -5.73 0.51
CA MET A 58 -4.39 -5.18 1.66
C MET A 58 -3.61 -3.90 1.34
N ALA A 59 -3.11 -3.78 0.11
CA ALA A 59 -2.34 -2.61 -0.30
C ALA A 59 -3.21 -1.41 -0.68
N ILE A 60 -4.40 -1.64 -1.26
CA ILE A 60 -5.23 -0.59 -1.87
C ILE A 60 -6.72 -0.77 -1.57
N ALA A 61 -7.31 -1.91 -1.97
CA ALA A 61 -8.75 -1.98 -2.17
C ALA A 61 -9.59 -2.24 -0.90
N CYS A 62 -8.96 -2.44 0.24
CA CYS A 62 -9.64 -2.42 1.52
C CYS A 62 -10.26 -1.03 1.75
N PRO A 63 -11.56 -0.90 2.11
CA PRO A 63 -12.22 0.40 2.31
C PRO A 63 -11.46 1.35 3.24
N SER A 64 -10.98 0.87 4.38
CA SER A 64 -10.20 1.69 5.32
C SER A 64 -8.84 2.10 4.76
N ILE A 65 -8.25 1.31 3.87
CA ILE A 65 -6.99 1.64 3.19
C ILE A 65 -7.25 2.60 2.03
N LEU A 66 -8.39 2.44 1.36
CA LEU A 66 -8.80 3.31 0.27
C LEU A 66 -9.01 4.74 0.75
N GLU A 67 -9.67 4.92 1.91
CA GLU A 67 -9.87 6.23 2.54
C GLU A 67 -8.55 6.95 2.84
N ILE A 68 -7.53 6.21 3.30
CA ILE A 68 -6.17 6.75 3.51
C ILE A 68 -5.58 7.20 2.18
N TRP A 69 -5.66 6.35 1.14
CA TRP A 69 -5.14 6.70 -0.17
C TRP A 69 -5.84 7.92 -0.77
N GLU A 70 -7.15 8.00 -0.67
CA GLU A 70 -7.94 9.14 -1.12
C GLU A 70 -7.50 10.43 -0.40
N SER A 71 -7.39 10.39 0.93
CA SER A 71 -6.93 11.54 1.73
C SER A 71 -5.52 12.00 1.36
N ILE A 72 -4.58 11.05 1.23
CA ILE A 72 -3.20 11.33 0.80
C ILE A 72 -3.18 11.89 -0.63
N TRP A 73 -4.05 11.38 -1.50
CA TRP A 73 -4.12 11.79 -2.89
C TRP A 73 -4.68 13.19 -3.07
N GLU A 74 -5.74 13.52 -2.35
CA GLU A 74 -6.31 14.87 -2.32
C GLU A 74 -5.29 15.91 -1.81
N TYR A 75 -4.48 15.54 -0.82
CA TYR A 75 -3.47 16.42 -0.26
C TYR A 75 -2.25 16.61 -1.19
N HIS A 76 -1.70 15.53 -1.75
CA HIS A 76 -0.44 15.57 -2.51
C HIS A 76 -0.60 15.69 -4.03
N PHE A 77 -1.74 15.27 -4.58
CA PHE A 77 -1.96 15.10 -6.01
C PHE A 77 -3.28 15.70 -6.49
N ILE A 78 -3.67 16.87 -5.95
CA ILE A 78 -4.96 17.55 -6.19
C ILE A 78 -5.36 17.70 -7.67
N TYR A 79 -4.39 17.80 -8.59
CA TYR A 79 -4.63 17.93 -10.02
C TYR A 79 -4.64 16.61 -10.80
N THR A 80 -4.43 15.49 -10.12
CA THR A 80 -4.42 14.15 -10.72
C THR A 80 -5.63 13.37 -10.21
N PRO A 81 -6.52 12.87 -11.08
CA PRO A 81 -7.64 12.05 -10.63
C PRO A 81 -7.17 10.80 -9.88
N PHE A 82 -7.79 10.53 -8.73
CA PHE A 82 -7.54 9.30 -8.00
C PHE A 82 -8.20 8.12 -8.72
N THR A 83 -7.43 7.06 -8.95
CA THR A 83 -7.98 5.77 -9.40
C THR A 83 -7.20 4.64 -8.74
N THR A 84 -7.91 3.60 -8.30
CA THR A 84 -7.29 2.40 -7.71
C THR A 84 -6.37 1.70 -8.70
N ASN A 85 -6.74 1.65 -9.98
CA ASN A 85 -5.90 1.10 -11.05
C ASN A 85 -4.64 1.94 -11.29
N GLY A 86 -4.75 3.27 -11.31
CA GLY A 86 -3.59 4.17 -11.46
C GLY A 86 -2.62 4.02 -10.29
N LEU A 87 -3.12 4.00 -9.05
CA LEU A 87 -2.32 3.73 -7.86
C LEU A 87 -1.66 2.34 -7.93
N TRP A 88 -2.40 1.31 -8.34
CA TRP A 88 -1.84 -0.04 -8.48
C TRP A 88 -0.73 -0.11 -9.52
N LEU A 89 -0.88 0.57 -10.67
CA LEU A 89 0.17 0.65 -11.69
C LEU A 89 1.38 1.44 -11.19
N ALA A 90 1.17 2.50 -10.41
CA ALA A 90 2.27 3.24 -9.77
C ALA A 90 3.05 2.35 -8.80
N LEU A 91 2.36 1.59 -7.96
CA LEU A 91 2.98 0.71 -6.97
C LEU A 91 3.60 -0.55 -7.56
N SER A 92 2.94 -1.21 -8.51
CA SER A 92 3.37 -2.51 -9.05
C SER A 92 4.29 -2.40 -10.27
N CYS A 93 4.17 -1.32 -11.04
CA CYS A 93 4.86 -1.14 -12.31
C CYS A 93 5.76 0.11 -12.36
N LEU A 94 5.78 0.93 -11.29
CA LEU A 94 6.45 2.23 -11.25
C LEU A 94 5.99 3.16 -12.40
N ARG A 95 4.71 3.04 -12.78
CA ARG A 95 4.05 3.89 -13.78
C ARG A 95 3.23 4.95 -13.06
N PHE A 96 3.82 6.11 -12.86
CA PHE A 96 3.15 7.23 -12.18
C PHE A 96 2.19 7.93 -13.15
N PRO A 97 0.98 8.31 -12.68
CA PRO A 97 0.08 9.11 -13.49
C PRO A 97 0.74 10.41 -13.93
N SER A 98 0.57 10.77 -15.21
CA SER A 98 0.99 12.04 -15.78
C SER A 98 -0.21 12.69 -16.44
N HIS A 99 -0.64 13.85 -15.95
CA HIS A 99 -1.73 14.61 -16.54
C HIS A 99 -1.26 16.02 -16.88
N PRO A 100 -1.16 16.38 -18.19
CA PRO A 100 -0.93 17.75 -18.60
C PRO A 100 -2.07 18.67 -18.12
N PRO A 101 -1.80 19.92 -17.72
CA PRO A 101 -0.50 20.62 -17.77
C PRO A 101 0.40 20.38 -16.54
N TYR A 102 -0.08 19.67 -15.52
CA TYR A 102 0.60 19.46 -14.24
C TYR A 102 1.34 18.13 -14.23
N ASN A 103 2.48 18.08 -14.93
CA ASN A 103 3.39 16.94 -14.85
C ASN A 103 4.08 16.91 -13.48
N THR A 104 3.42 16.32 -12.49
CA THR A 104 4.01 15.99 -11.19
C THR A 104 5.24 15.12 -11.45
N SER A 105 6.41 15.58 -11.00
CA SER A 105 7.65 14.83 -11.20
C SER A 105 7.54 13.46 -10.52
N PRO A 106 8.02 12.36 -11.12
CA PRO A 106 8.13 11.05 -10.43
C PRO A 106 8.75 11.16 -9.03
N HIS A 107 9.64 12.12 -8.83
CA HIS A 107 10.28 12.41 -7.55
C HIS A 107 9.32 12.85 -6.43
N GLN A 108 8.14 13.37 -6.75
CA GLN A 108 7.10 13.75 -5.78
C GLN A 108 6.22 12.55 -5.41
N TRP A 109 5.96 11.65 -6.36
CA TRP A 109 5.18 10.42 -6.13
C TRP A 109 5.87 9.47 -5.15
N ILE A 110 7.16 9.26 -5.37
CA ILE A 110 7.95 8.23 -4.71
C ILE A 110 7.92 8.31 -3.18
N PRO A 111 8.22 9.45 -2.53
CA PRO A 111 8.23 9.54 -1.08
C PRO A 111 6.86 9.27 -0.48
N VAL A 112 5.81 9.86 -1.06
CA VAL A 112 4.42 9.70 -0.63
C VAL A 112 4.02 8.24 -0.70
N LEU A 113 4.08 7.64 -1.90
CA LEU A 113 3.66 6.27 -2.11
C LEU A 113 4.43 5.28 -1.23
N SER A 114 5.77 5.41 -1.16
CA SER A 114 6.59 4.49 -0.35
C SER A 114 6.35 4.61 1.15
N THR A 115 6.05 5.82 1.64
CA THR A 115 5.84 6.09 3.05
C THR A 115 4.45 5.65 3.47
N THR A 116 3.42 6.00 2.70
CA THR A 116 2.06 5.55 2.93
C THR A 116 1.99 4.02 2.91
N LEU A 117 2.66 3.37 1.94
CA LEU A 117 2.72 1.90 1.87
C LEU A 117 3.35 1.27 3.12
N LEU A 118 4.42 1.86 3.66
CA LEU A 118 5.06 1.39 4.89
C LEU A 118 4.10 1.52 6.09
N HIS A 119 3.39 2.64 6.21
CA HIS A 119 2.47 2.86 7.32
C HIS A 119 1.25 1.95 7.23
N ILE A 120 0.70 1.74 6.03
CA ILE A 120 -0.34 0.72 5.78
C ILE A 120 0.16 -0.66 6.22
N TRP A 121 1.36 -1.05 5.79
CA TRP A 121 1.96 -2.33 6.18
C TRP A 121 2.09 -2.46 7.71
N ARG A 122 2.60 -1.43 8.38
CA ARG A 122 2.74 -1.41 9.84
C ARG A 122 1.39 -1.49 10.55
N ALA A 123 0.39 -0.75 10.07
CA ALA A 123 -0.94 -0.75 10.66
C ALA A 123 -1.62 -2.12 10.56
N HIS A 124 -1.49 -2.81 9.42
CA HIS A 124 -1.95 -4.21 9.26
C HIS A 124 -1.39 -5.11 10.35
N TRP A 125 -0.07 -5.07 10.54
CA TRP A 125 0.59 -6.00 11.46
C TRP A 125 0.46 -5.62 12.93
N ALA A 126 0.44 -4.34 13.26
CA ALA A 126 0.15 -3.87 14.61
C ALA A 126 -1.28 -4.26 15.02
N HIS A 127 -2.24 -4.21 14.09
CA HIS A 127 -3.60 -4.66 14.38
C HIS A 127 -3.66 -6.19 14.54
N HIS A 128 -3.02 -6.94 13.64
CA HIS A 128 -3.06 -8.42 13.68
C HIS A 128 -2.34 -9.01 14.90
N PHE A 129 -1.16 -8.49 15.26
CA PHE A 129 -0.34 -9.06 16.34
C PHE A 129 -0.53 -8.36 17.69
N ASP A 130 -0.74 -7.05 17.70
CA ASP A 130 -0.77 -6.24 18.93
C ASP A 130 -2.18 -5.74 19.28
N ALA A 131 -3.21 -6.15 18.54
CA ALA A 131 -4.61 -5.74 18.70
C ALA A 131 -4.82 -4.20 18.73
N VAL A 132 -3.90 -3.45 18.09
CA VAL A 132 -4.00 -1.98 18.03
C VAL A 132 -5.19 -1.58 17.16
N PRO A 133 -6.10 -0.71 17.64
CA PRO A 133 -7.21 -0.21 16.82
C PRO A 133 -6.68 0.61 15.64
N ILE A 134 -7.28 0.40 14.47
CA ILE A 134 -6.91 1.14 13.27
C ILE A 134 -7.46 2.56 13.37
N ARG A 135 -6.62 3.54 13.05
CA ARG A 135 -6.99 4.95 12.99
C ARG A 135 -6.58 5.49 11.62
N PRO A 136 -7.50 5.51 10.63
CA PRO A 136 -7.21 6.03 9.29
C PRO A 136 -6.65 7.46 9.31
N SER A 137 -7.04 8.25 10.31
CA SER A 137 -6.60 9.64 10.51
C SER A 137 -5.16 9.83 11.00
N ILE A 138 -4.40 8.75 11.26
CA ILE A 138 -3.04 8.82 11.84
C ILE A 138 -1.95 8.38 10.84
N ILE A 139 -2.32 7.89 9.66
CA ILE A 139 -1.38 7.38 8.64
C ILE A 139 -0.97 8.46 7.65
#